data_AF-L9VEB5-F1
#
_entry.id   AF-L9VEB5-F1
#
_cell.length_a   1.000
_cell.length_b   1.000
_cell.length_c   1.000
_cell.angle_alpha   90.00
_cell.angle_beta   90.00
_cell.angle_gamma   90.00
#
_symmetry.space_group_name_H-M   'P 1'
#
loop_
_entity.id
_entity.type
_entity.pdbx_description
1 polymer ?
#
loop_
_entity_poly.entity_id
_entity_poly.type
_entity_poly.pdbx_seq_one_letter_code
_entity_poly.pdbx_strand_id
1 'polypeptide(L)'
;MTVGAVCEDGHIRVIEAEHEDIEHDPYCRKCGNQLHSVCPNCNNAPVKLDGYTRDNGSPHWRVQEYCHNCGEAYPWGPSRFMEVTREVAKRLPEPQDSRPSGRVYSNPQRQFLKETKYGSEVIRHVQEGDQCYRHSLWHSALTCYIHAFEWTAIAYLELTTDVDIIEEEQNGNYYNFAGGRNSYYRLKVF
;
A
#
# COMPACT_ATOMS: atom_id res chain seq x y z
N MET A 1 -19.40 -6.21 19.01
CA MET A 1 -19.23 -6.65 17.61
C MET A 1 -20.19 -5.84 16.78
N THR A 2 -19.70 -5.14 15.76
CA THR A 2 -20.49 -4.22 14.96
C THR A 2 -20.73 -4.82 13.58
N VAL A 3 -21.97 -4.81 13.12
CA VAL A 3 -22.30 -5.19 11.74
C VAL A 3 -22.04 -4.01 10.82
N GLY A 4 -21.66 -4.29 9.58
CA GLY A 4 -21.34 -3.25 8.61
C GLY A 4 -21.63 -3.69 7.19
N ALA A 5 -21.58 -2.74 6.27
CA ALA A 5 -21.54 -3.01 4.85
C ALA A 5 -20.20 -2.54 4.28
N VAL A 6 -19.64 -3.32 3.36
CA VAL A 6 -18.33 -3.03 2.76
C VAL A 6 -18.45 -3.15 1.25
N CYS A 7 -17.89 -2.20 0.51
CA CYS A 7 -17.85 -2.30 -0.95
C CYS A 7 -16.66 -3.13 -1.42
N GLU A 8 -16.64 -3.51 -2.70
CA GLU A 8 -15.54 -4.29 -3.28
C GLU A 8 -14.16 -3.65 -3.06
N ASP A 9 -14.06 -2.31 -3.01
CA ASP A 9 -12.81 -1.58 -2.75
C ASP A 9 -12.44 -1.48 -1.25
N GLY A 10 -13.22 -2.08 -0.35
CA GLY A 10 -12.95 -2.09 1.08
C GLY A 10 -13.43 -0.85 1.85
N HIS A 11 -14.20 0.06 1.23
CA HIS A 11 -14.79 1.17 1.98
C HIS A 11 -15.89 0.68 2.93
N ILE A 12 -15.72 0.98 4.20
CA ILE A 12 -16.60 0.58 5.29
C ILE A 12 -17.75 1.58 5.44
N ARG A 13 -18.96 1.05 5.57
CA ARG A 13 -20.12 1.71 6.17
C ARG A 13 -20.49 0.97 7.44
N VAL A 14 -20.36 1.66 8.57
CA VAL A 14 -20.77 1.13 9.88
C VAL A 14 -22.30 1.19 9.93
N ILE A 15 -22.92 0.10 10.36
CA ILE A 15 -24.36 0.03 10.59
C ILE A 15 -24.54 0.21 12.09
N GLU A 16 -24.77 1.46 12.53
CA GLU A 16 -25.09 1.76 13.93
C GLU A 16 -26.58 1.58 14.16
N ALA A 17 -26.95 0.99 15.30
CA ALA A 17 -28.33 0.63 15.63
C ALA A 17 -29.28 1.84 15.83
N GLU A 18 -28.74 3.06 15.87
CA GLU A 18 -29.47 4.28 16.26
C GLU A 18 -29.80 5.21 15.08
N HIS A 19 -29.48 4.83 13.84
CA HIS A 19 -29.81 5.61 12.64
C HIS A 19 -30.67 4.78 11.68
N GLU A 20 -31.98 5.05 11.69
CA GLU A 20 -33.06 4.37 10.95
C GLU A 20 -32.95 4.39 9.40
N ASP A 21 -31.90 4.94 8.81
CA ASP A 21 -31.85 5.23 7.35
C ASP A 21 -30.95 4.29 6.52
N ILE A 22 -30.79 3.02 6.93
CA ILE A 22 -29.83 2.08 6.30
C ILE A 22 -30.42 1.31 5.11
N GLU A 23 -31.74 1.32 4.89
CA GLU A 23 -32.35 0.61 3.75
C GLU A 23 -32.08 1.26 2.37
N HIS A 24 -31.53 2.47 2.30
CA HIS A 24 -31.61 3.28 1.06
C HIS A 24 -30.34 3.44 0.22
N ASP A 25 -29.18 2.94 0.64
CA ASP A 25 -27.93 3.12 -0.11
C ASP A 25 -27.26 1.78 -0.48
N PRO A 26 -27.67 1.13 -1.59
CA PRO A 26 -27.04 -0.10 -2.06
C PRO A 26 -25.61 0.10 -2.61
N TYR A 27 -25.17 1.35 -2.77
CA TYR A 27 -23.88 1.70 -3.36
C TYR A 27 -23.03 2.59 -2.44
N CYS A 28 -21.71 2.45 -2.56
CA CYS A 28 -20.74 3.22 -1.81
C CYS A 28 -20.69 4.67 -2.28
N ARG A 29 -20.95 5.63 -1.39
CA ARG A 29 -20.86 7.07 -1.69
C ARG A 29 -19.45 7.56 -2.07
N LYS A 30 -18.41 6.76 -1.82
CA LYS A 30 -17.01 7.11 -2.13
C LYS A 30 -16.56 6.68 -3.52
N CYS A 31 -16.95 5.49 -3.96
CA CYS A 31 -16.47 4.89 -5.21
C CYS A 31 -17.57 4.37 -6.15
N GLY A 32 -18.84 4.37 -5.72
CA GLY A 32 -19.96 3.90 -6.52
C GLY A 32 -20.17 2.38 -6.54
N ASN A 33 -19.24 1.59 -6.01
CA ASN A 33 -19.36 0.13 -5.98
C ASN A 33 -20.45 -0.36 -5.01
N GLN A 34 -21.03 -1.52 -5.32
CA GLN A 34 -22.08 -2.13 -4.50
C GLN A 34 -21.59 -2.40 -3.06
N LEU A 35 -22.47 -2.16 -2.09
CA LEU A 35 -22.22 -2.47 -0.69
C LEU A 35 -22.72 -3.88 -0.35
N HIS A 36 -21.89 -4.65 0.35
CA HIS A 36 -22.22 -5.99 0.83
C HIS A 36 -22.33 -5.98 2.35
N SER A 37 -23.53 -6.20 2.89
CA SER A 37 -23.78 -6.41 4.32
C SER A 37 -23.76 -7.90 4.70
N VAL A 38 -23.77 -8.78 3.70
CA VAL A 38 -23.65 -10.24 3.83
C VAL A 38 -22.57 -10.76 2.90
N CYS A 39 -21.99 -11.91 3.24
CA CYS A 39 -20.95 -12.54 2.43
C CYS A 39 -21.49 -12.90 1.04
N PRO A 40 -20.90 -12.38 -0.06
CA PRO A 40 -21.39 -12.64 -1.41
C PRO A 40 -21.17 -14.09 -1.88
N ASN A 41 -20.27 -14.83 -1.22
CA ASN A 41 -19.95 -16.21 -1.61
C ASN A 41 -20.95 -17.23 -1.03
N CYS A 42 -21.43 -17.01 0.19
CA CYS A 42 -22.31 -17.97 0.87
C CYS A 42 -23.70 -17.43 1.22
N ASN A 43 -23.91 -16.10 1.15
CA ASN A 43 -25.15 -15.40 1.52
C ASN A 43 -25.70 -15.70 2.93
N ASN A 44 -24.92 -16.39 3.78
CA ASN A 44 -25.37 -16.89 5.09
C ASN A 44 -24.68 -16.20 6.27
N ALA A 45 -23.66 -15.37 6.00
CA ALA A 45 -22.88 -14.72 7.05
C ALA A 45 -22.93 -13.19 6.91
N PRO A 46 -23.34 -12.45 7.95
CA PRO A 46 -23.25 -11.00 7.95
C PRO A 46 -21.79 -10.56 7.98
N VAL A 47 -21.49 -9.45 7.32
CA VAL A 47 -20.16 -8.83 7.35
C VAL A 47 -19.97 -8.19 8.72
N LYS A 48 -18.91 -8.62 9.41
CA LYS A 48 -18.54 -8.16 10.75
C LYS A 48 -17.35 -7.20 10.65
N LEU A 49 -17.41 -6.13 11.44
CA LEU A 49 -16.35 -5.15 11.58
C LEU A 49 -15.66 -5.32 12.93
N ASP A 50 -14.33 -5.33 12.90
CA ASP A 50 -13.50 -5.38 14.09
C ASP A 50 -13.15 -3.95 14.51
N GLY A 51 -13.76 -3.53 15.61
CA GLY A 51 -13.55 -2.20 16.20
C GLY A 51 -12.31 -2.16 17.06
N TYR A 52 -11.54 -1.08 16.93
CA TYR A 52 -10.44 -0.77 17.82
C TYR A 52 -10.29 0.74 17.99
N THR A 53 -9.82 1.14 19.17
CA THR A 53 -9.50 2.54 19.46
C THR A 53 -8.05 2.79 19.09
N ARG A 54 -7.79 3.88 18.37
CA ARG A 54 -6.43 4.31 18.05
C ARG A 54 -5.78 4.99 19.25
N ASP A 55 -4.46 5.16 19.21
CA ASP A 55 -3.68 5.82 20.27
C ASP A 55 -4.18 7.25 20.57
N ASN A 56 -4.80 7.92 19.60
CA ASN A 56 -5.40 9.24 19.73
C ASN A 56 -6.86 9.21 20.23
N GLY A 57 -7.36 8.06 20.69
CA GLY A 57 -8.74 7.90 21.18
C GLY A 57 -9.80 7.77 20.09
N SER A 58 -9.45 7.87 18.80
CA SER A 58 -10.45 7.78 17.71
C SER A 58 -10.88 6.33 17.44
N PRO A 59 -12.19 6.06 17.28
CA PRO A 59 -12.68 4.74 16.91
C PRO A 59 -12.32 4.43 15.46
N HIS A 60 -11.88 3.20 15.21
CA HIS A 60 -11.57 2.72 13.88
C HIS A 60 -12.12 1.31 13.67
N TRP A 61 -12.44 1.00 12.43
CA TRP A 61 -13.01 -0.28 12.03
C TRP A 61 -12.09 -0.97 11.02
N ARG A 62 -11.88 -2.26 11.19
CA ARG A 62 -11.22 -3.14 10.21
C ARG A 62 -12.23 -4.12 9.65
N VAL A 63 -12.08 -4.43 8.36
CA VAL A 63 -12.85 -5.48 7.70
C VAL A 63 -12.13 -6.80 7.84
N GLN A 64 -12.90 -7.87 7.97
CA GLN A 64 -12.35 -9.22 7.87
C GLN A 64 -12.00 -9.51 6.42
N GLU A 65 -10.90 -10.23 6.21
CA GLU A 65 -10.42 -10.62 4.87
C GLU A 65 -11.08 -11.90 4.37
N TYR A 66 -11.56 -12.75 5.29
CA TYR A 66 -12.16 -14.05 5.02
C TYR A 66 -13.49 -14.21 5.75
N CYS A 67 -14.40 -14.96 5.15
CA CYS A 67 -15.69 -15.25 5.75
C CYS A 67 -15.56 -16.27 6.89
N HIS A 68 -16.04 -15.93 8.08
CA HIS A 68 -16.06 -16.84 9.24
C HIS A 68 -16.98 -18.07 9.06
N ASN A 69 -17.86 -18.07 8.06
CA ASN A 69 -18.79 -19.18 7.81
C ASN A 69 -18.32 -20.10 6.68
N CYS A 70 -17.94 -19.55 5.53
CA CYS A 70 -17.52 -20.37 4.38
C CYS A 70 -16.00 -20.42 4.15
N GLY A 71 -15.20 -19.63 4.86
CA GLY A 71 -13.73 -19.60 4.72
C GLY A 71 -13.20 -18.86 3.48
N GLU A 72 -14.07 -18.55 2.51
CA GLU A 72 -13.68 -17.84 1.30
C GLU A 72 -13.26 -16.40 1.58
N ALA A 73 -12.32 -15.90 0.78
CA ALA A 73 -11.91 -14.51 0.81
C ALA A 73 -13.06 -13.59 0.39
N TYR A 74 -13.19 -12.44 1.05
CA TYR A 74 -14.10 -11.40 0.59
C TYR A 74 -13.55 -10.67 -0.65
N PRO A 75 -14.40 -10.03 -1.47
CA PRO A 75 -13.96 -9.26 -2.64
C PRO A 75 -12.95 -8.15 -2.32
N TRP A 76 -13.02 -7.55 -1.13
CA TRP A 76 -12.07 -6.53 -0.66
C TRP A 76 -10.82 -7.10 0.02
N GLY A 77 -10.71 -8.43 0.13
CA GLY A 77 -9.59 -9.10 0.78
C GLY A 77 -8.30 -9.12 -0.07
N PRO A 78 -7.21 -9.70 0.47
CA PRO A 78 -5.89 -9.75 -0.18
C PRO A 78 -5.92 -10.34 -1.60
N SER A 79 -6.90 -11.20 -1.87
CA SER A 79 -7.14 -11.83 -3.16
C SER A 79 -7.29 -10.83 -4.30
N ARG A 80 -7.92 -9.68 -4.07
CA ARG A 80 -8.08 -8.64 -5.09
C ARG A 80 -6.79 -7.88 -5.37
N PHE A 81 -6.00 -7.59 -4.34
CA PHE A 81 -4.65 -7.05 -4.53
C PHE A 81 -3.82 -8.02 -5.39
N MET A 82 -3.81 -9.30 -5.03
CA MET A 82 -3.07 -10.33 -5.78
C MET A 82 -3.60 -10.53 -7.21
N GLU A 83 -4.90 -10.41 -7.44
CA GLU A 83 -5.51 -10.45 -8.78
C GLU A 83 -5.05 -9.27 -9.64
N VAL A 84 -5.14 -8.05 -9.11
CA VAL A 84 -4.64 -6.85 -9.79
C VAL A 84 -3.15 -6.97 -10.07
N THR A 85 -2.34 -7.42 -9.09
CA THR A 85 -0.91 -7.66 -9.28
C THR A 85 -0.67 -8.69 -10.39
N ARG A 86 -1.47 -9.75 -10.46
CA ARG A 86 -1.36 -10.78 -11.51
C ARG A 86 -1.70 -10.22 -12.89
N GLU A 87 -2.77 -9.44 -13.01
CA GLU A 87 -3.14 -8.81 -14.28
C GLU A 87 -2.11 -7.76 -14.74
N VAL A 88 -1.53 -7.01 -13.80
CA VAL A 88 -0.40 -6.12 -14.10
C VAL A 88 0.80 -6.94 -14.56
N ALA A 89 1.17 -8.01 -13.86
CA ALA A 89 2.29 -8.87 -14.23
C ALA A 89 2.15 -9.46 -15.63
N LYS A 90 0.94 -9.87 -16.05
CA LYS A 90 0.65 -10.35 -17.42
C LYS A 90 0.87 -9.29 -18.51
N ARG A 91 0.75 -8.01 -18.16
CA ARG A 91 0.89 -6.87 -19.09
C ARG A 91 2.29 -6.30 -19.11
N LEU A 92 3.08 -6.58 -18.08
CA LEU A 92 4.49 -6.22 -18.08
C LEU A 92 5.21 -7.11 -19.10
N PRO A 93 6.09 -6.54 -19.94
CA PRO A 93 6.94 -7.36 -20.78
C PRO A 93 7.75 -8.30 -19.88
N GLU A 94 7.87 -9.56 -20.28
CA GLU A 94 8.84 -10.49 -19.69
C GLU A 94 10.19 -9.76 -19.58
N PRO A 95 10.85 -9.79 -18.41
CA PRO A 95 12.13 -9.11 -18.25
C PRO A 95 13.07 -9.62 -19.34
N GLN A 96 13.46 -8.73 -20.26
CA GLN A 96 14.23 -9.11 -21.45
C GLN A 96 15.68 -9.51 -21.13
N ASP A 97 16.04 -9.57 -19.85
CA ASP A 97 17.34 -10.00 -19.37
C ASP A 97 17.15 -11.07 -18.28
N SER A 98 17.47 -12.33 -18.61
CA SER A 98 17.47 -13.47 -17.68
C SER A 98 18.58 -13.41 -16.61
N ARG A 99 19.25 -12.27 -16.54
CA ARG A 99 20.09 -11.80 -15.45
C ARG A 99 20.17 -10.28 -15.64
N PRO A 100 19.73 -9.43 -14.71
CA PRO A 100 20.18 -8.04 -14.77
C PRO A 100 21.71 -8.11 -14.83
N SER A 101 22.31 -7.44 -15.80
CA SER A 101 23.76 -7.38 -15.98
C SER A 101 24.42 -6.69 -14.77
N GLY A 102 24.48 -7.41 -13.65
CA GLY A 102 25.12 -7.05 -12.39
C GLY A 102 24.61 -5.83 -11.63
N ARG A 103 23.85 -4.90 -12.24
CA ARG A 103 23.45 -3.61 -11.61
C ARG A 103 22.13 -3.09 -12.16
N VAL A 104 21.30 -2.53 -11.27
CA VAL A 104 20.02 -1.88 -11.60
C VAL A 104 20.19 -0.54 -12.34
N TYR A 105 21.36 0.10 -12.24
CA TYR A 105 21.66 1.39 -12.90
C TYR A 105 23.00 1.38 -13.65
N SER A 106 23.11 2.27 -14.63
CA SER A 106 24.31 2.51 -15.44
C SER A 106 25.35 3.41 -14.74
N ASN A 107 26.60 3.41 -15.22
CA ASN A 107 27.67 4.25 -14.65
C ASN A 107 27.34 5.77 -14.70
N PRO A 108 26.75 6.34 -15.76
CA PRO A 108 26.33 7.74 -15.77
C PRO A 108 25.27 8.06 -14.72
N GLN A 109 24.25 7.20 -14.56
CA GLN A 109 23.22 7.37 -13.52
C GLN A 109 23.83 7.33 -12.11
N ARG A 110 24.82 6.45 -11.89
CA ARG A 110 25.56 6.41 -10.63
C ARG A 110 26.30 7.71 -10.34
N GLN A 111 26.94 8.28 -11.36
CA GLN A 111 27.70 9.51 -11.19
C GLN A 111 26.76 10.68 -10.87
N PHE A 112 25.65 10.79 -11.60
CA PHE A 112 24.60 11.75 -11.32
C PHE A 112 24.08 11.63 -9.88
N LEU A 113 23.73 10.42 -9.43
CA LEU A 113 23.25 10.19 -8.06
C LEU A 113 24.29 10.59 -7.00
N LYS A 114 25.59 10.44 -7.26
CA LYS A 114 26.61 10.91 -6.30
C LYS A 114 26.66 12.43 -6.13
N GLU A 115 26.14 13.17 -7.11
CA GLU A 115 26.12 14.63 -7.10
C GLU A 115 24.85 15.17 -6.43
N THR A 116 23.86 14.33 -6.14
CA THR A 116 22.62 14.73 -5.44
C THR A 116 22.78 14.58 -3.93
N LYS A 117 22.03 15.38 -3.16
CA LYS A 117 22.06 15.39 -1.70
C LYS A 117 21.83 13.99 -1.08
N TYR A 118 20.91 13.22 -1.66
CA TYR A 118 20.46 11.93 -1.13
C TYR A 118 20.83 10.72 -2.00
N GLY A 119 21.57 10.89 -3.09
CA GLY A 119 21.82 9.77 -4.01
C GLY A 119 22.79 8.71 -3.48
N SER A 120 23.54 8.98 -2.40
CA SER A 120 24.27 7.93 -1.67
C SER A 120 23.34 6.88 -1.06
N GLU A 121 22.17 7.28 -0.56
CA GLU A 121 21.18 6.36 0.02
C GLU A 121 20.52 5.50 -1.06
N VAL A 122 20.20 6.11 -2.21
CA VAL A 122 19.73 5.37 -3.40
C VAL A 122 20.75 4.30 -3.78
N ILE A 123 22.01 4.68 -3.93
CA ILE A 123 23.10 3.77 -4.33
C ILE A 123 23.27 2.64 -3.31
N ARG A 124 23.23 2.96 -2.01
CA ARG A 124 23.38 1.98 -0.93
C ARG A 124 22.28 0.91 -1.00
N HIS A 125 21.03 1.34 -1.05
CA HIS A 125 19.90 0.41 -1.06
C HIS A 125 19.81 -0.41 -2.34
N VAL A 126 20.17 0.14 -3.50
CA VAL A 126 20.29 -0.68 -4.72
C VAL A 126 21.37 -1.75 -4.56
N GLN A 127 22.53 -1.40 -4.00
CA GLN A 127 23.63 -2.37 -3.82
C GLN A 127 23.30 -3.47 -2.81
N GLU A 128 22.60 -3.13 -1.73
CA GLU A 128 22.06 -4.10 -0.77
C GLU A 128 21.02 -5.01 -1.46
N GLY A 129 20.11 -4.43 -2.25
CA GLY A 129 19.13 -5.17 -3.03
C GLY A 129 19.78 -6.16 -4.00
N ASP A 130 20.80 -5.71 -4.74
CA ASP A 130 21.58 -6.54 -5.66
C ASP A 130 22.34 -7.66 -4.93
N GLN A 131 22.78 -7.44 -3.70
CA GLN A 131 23.38 -8.47 -2.86
C GLN A 131 22.33 -9.50 -2.42
N CYS A 132 21.20 -9.05 -1.87
CA CYS A 132 20.10 -9.93 -1.45
C CYS A 132 19.58 -10.78 -2.63
N TYR A 133 19.40 -10.17 -3.80
CA TYR A 133 18.96 -10.84 -5.02
C TYR A 133 19.93 -11.96 -5.42
N ARG A 134 21.25 -11.67 -5.44
CA ARG A 134 22.28 -12.67 -5.75
C ARG A 134 22.31 -13.85 -4.78
N HIS A 135 21.88 -13.63 -3.54
CA HIS A 135 21.77 -14.68 -2.51
C HIS A 135 20.38 -15.33 -2.44
N SER A 136 19.49 -15.07 -3.41
CA SER A 136 18.10 -15.58 -3.43
C SER A 136 17.27 -15.15 -2.21
N LEU A 137 17.62 -14.04 -1.56
CA LEU A 137 16.88 -13.43 -0.45
C LEU A 137 15.82 -12.47 -1.00
N TRP A 138 14.80 -13.01 -1.67
CA TRP A 138 13.87 -12.22 -2.49
C TRP A 138 13.09 -11.15 -1.73
N HIS A 139 12.63 -11.47 -0.52
CA HIS A 139 11.89 -10.51 0.30
C HIS A 139 12.79 -9.33 0.72
N SER A 140 14.00 -9.61 1.17
CA SER A 140 15.00 -8.58 1.51
C SER A 140 15.40 -7.76 0.28
N ALA A 141 15.57 -8.40 -0.88
CA ALA A 141 15.88 -7.70 -2.11
C ALA A 141 14.77 -6.72 -2.49
N LEU A 142 13.50 -7.16 -2.43
CA LEU A 142 12.35 -6.31 -2.69
C LEU A 142 12.30 -5.10 -1.74
N THR A 143 12.48 -5.33 -0.44
CA THR A 143 12.51 -4.24 0.56
C THR A 143 13.61 -3.23 0.26
N CYS A 144 14.82 -3.68 -0.06
CA CYS A 144 15.92 -2.80 -0.45
C CYS A 144 15.59 -1.99 -1.72
N TYR A 145 14.96 -2.60 -2.73
CA TYR A 145 14.57 -1.88 -3.94
C TYR A 145 13.42 -0.89 -3.71
N ILE A 146 12.49 -1.17 -2.81
CA ILE A 146 11.46 -0.21 -2.38
C ILE A 146 12.14 1.01 -1.75
N HIS A 147 13.07 0.80 -0.81
CA HIS A 147 13.81 1.90 -0.21
C HIS A 147 14.64 2.69 -1.23
N ALA A 148 15.30 2.01 -2.18
CA ALA A 148 16.00 2.69 -3.27
C ALA A 148 15.07 3.60 -4.08
N PHE A 149 13.85 3.14 -4.37
CA PHE A 149 12.85 3.93 -5.07
C PHE A 149 12.38 5.14 -4.25
N GLU A 150 12.11 4.96 -2.96
CA GLU A 150 11.72 6.03 -2.04
C GLU A 150 12.80 7.13 -1.98
N TRP A 151 14.05 6.74 -1.76
CA TRP A 151 15.18 7.67 -1.75
C TRP A 151 15.39 8.36 -3.10
N THR A 152 15.08 7.68 -4.21
CA THR A 152 15.15 8.29 -5.55
C THR A 152 14.07 9.37 -5.70
N ALA A 153 12.85 9.12 -5.20
CA ALA A 153 11.79 10.11 -5.21
C ALA A 153 12.11 11.32 -4.31
N ILE A 154 12.70 11.08 -3.13
CA ILE A 154 13.19 12.14 -2.22
C ILE A 154 14.26 12.99 -2.93
N ALA A 155 15.28 12.37 -3.51
CA ALA A 155 16.33 13.07 -4.24
C ALA A 155 15.78 13.87 -5.43
N TYR A 156 14.80 13.33 -6.15
CA TYR A 156 14.15 14.03 -7.25
C TYR A 156 13.38 15.27 -6.80
N LEU A 157 12.63 15.18 -5.69
CA LEU A 157 11.84 16.32 -5.18
C LEU A 157 12.74 17.43 -4.66
N GLU A 158 13.83 17.09 -3.97
CA GLU A 158 14.84 18.06 -3.55
C GLU A 158 15.43 18.80 -4.76
N LEU A 159 15.82 18.07 -5.81
CA LEU A 159 16.39 18.65 -7.03
C LEU A 159 15.42 19.51 -7.85
N THR A 160 14.14 19.17 -7.87
CA THR A 160 13.18 19.78 -8.81
C THR A 160 12.22 20.78 -8.18
N THR A 161 12.00 20.68 -6.87
CA THR A 161 10.99 21.48 -6.16
C THR A 161 11.54 22.28 -4.98
N ASP A 162 12.85 22.19 -4.67
CA ASP A 162 13.48 22.81 -3.49
C ASP A 162 12.85 22.35 -2.16
N VAL A 163 12.12 21.22 -2.19
CA VAL A 163 11.50 20.61 -1.01
C VAL A 163 12.40 19.49 -0.51
N ASP A 164 12.99 19.69 0.66
CA ASP A 164 13.71 18.63 1.37
C ASP A 164 12.79 17.91 2.34
N ILE A 165 12.27 16.76 1.90
CA ILE A 165 11.36 15.92 2.70
C ILE A 165 11.99 15.47 4.02
N ILE A 166 13.29 15.17 4.02
CA ILE A 166 13.97 14.68 5.22
C ILE A 166 14.11 15.80 6.26
N GLU A 167 14.42 17.02 5.81
CA GLU A 167 14.47 18.19 6.69
C GLU A 167 13.08 18.54 7.24
N GLU A 168 12.05 18.51 6.40
CA GLU A 168 10.65 18.70 6.83
C GLU A 168 10.25 17.66 7.90
N GLU A 169 10.59 16.38 7.70
CA GLU A 169 10.31 15.33 8.69
C GLU A 169 11.04 15.56 10.02
N GLN A 170 12.31 16.00 9.98
CA GLN A 170 13.07 16.37 11.19
C GLN A 170 12.45 17.54 11.94
N ASN A 171 11.80 18.46 11.23
CA ASN A 171 11.06 19.58 11.79
C ASN A 171 9.64 19.19 12.25
N GLY A 172 9.24 17.93 12.09
CA GLY A 172 7.94 17.39 12.50
C GLY A 172 6.84 17.47 11.45
N ASN A 173 7.17 17.89 10.22
CA ASN A 173 6.26 17.95 9.08
C ASN A 173 6.39 16.68 8.23
N TYR A 174 5.42 15.77 8.38
CA TYR A 174 5.46 14.48 7.69
C TYR A 174 5.01 14.58 6.22
N TYR A 175 5.78 13.97 5.31
CA TYR A 175 5.45 13.92 3.89
C TYR A 175 4.95 12.53 3.48
N ASN A 176 3.73 12.44 2.94
CA ASN A 176 3.13 11.16 2.53
C ASN A 176 3.21 10.99 1.00
N PHE A 177 4.10 10.12 0.51
CA PHE A 177 4.20 9.80 -0.93
C PHE A 177 2.93 9.23 -1.54
N ALA A 178 2.14 8.49 -0.73
CA ALA A 178 0.89 7.89 -1.16
C ALA A 178 -0.29 8.47 -0.39
N GLY A 179 -0.50 9.79 -0.42
CA GLY A 179 -1.61 10.51 0.21
C GLY A 179 -3.00 10.26 -0.43
N GLY A 180 -3.39 9.01 -0.69
CA GLY A 180 -4.81 8.71 -0.95
C GLY A 180 -5.65 9.09 0.28
N ARG A 181 -6.92 9.49 0.10
CA ARG A 181 -7.85 9.82 1.22
C ARG A 181 -7.86 8.66 2.24
N ASN A 182 -7.06 8.78 3.32
CA ASN A 182 -6.74 7.77 4.36
C ASN A 182 -5.54 6.82 4.12
N SER A 183 -4.39 7.29 3.68
CA SER A 183 -3.16 6.48 3.79
C SER A 183 -2.49 6.61 5.16
N TYR A 184 -2.29 5.46 5.80
CA TYR A 184 -1.60 5.29 7.09
C TYR A 184 -0.19 4.70 6.94
N TYR A 185 0.36 4.70 5.74
CA TYR A 185 1.76 4.34 5.53
C TYR A 185 2.62 5.53 5.94
N ARG A 186 2.94 5.57 7.23
CA ARG A 186 4.03 6.40 7.75
C ARG A 186 5.32 5.79 7.25
N LEU A 187 6.00 6.48 6.35
CA LEU A 187 7.43 6.24 6.15
C LEU A 187 8.10 6.66 7.45
N LYS A 188 8.34 5.70 8.35
CA LYS A 188 9.41 5.84 9.32
C LYS A 188 10.66 5.40 8.58
N VAL A 189 11.37 6.37 8.02
CA VAL A 189 12.74 6.18 7.55
C VAL A 189 13.56 5.87 8.82
N PHE A 190 13.95 4.61 8.98
CA PHE A 190 14.88 4.13 10.01
C PHE A 190 16.23 3.85 9.38
#